data_AF-A0A650EKU0-F1
#
_entry.id   AF-A0A650EKU0-F1
#
_cell.length_a   1.000
_cell.length_b   1.000
_cell.length_c   1.000
_cell.angle_alpha   90.00
_cell.angle_beta   90.00
_cell.angle_gamma   90.00
#
_symmetry.space_group_name_H-M   'P 1'
#
loop_
_entity.id
_entity.type
_entity.pdbx_description
1 polymer ?
#
loop_
_entity_poly.entity_id
_entity_poly.type
_entity_poly.pdbx_seq_one_letter_code
_entity_poly.pdbx_strand_id
1 'polypeptide(L)'
;MSDYLDYFSLANASRTHARTMTYKNRTIFCNENQEAILPPKVSWKEVARYYLHYPQDARPKNRVPFVDSDFKMCYFKPSIAWLGHSSLFLTFLHLHILVDPVFSMYASPFPFANRAFKQTKCFCADDFPPLFAVIITHSHFDHLDKASIMQIQEKTQYFICPLKVGDYLKSWKIPASKIIELDWWNGIALRESCAAQKDFVPQDLRKDKQESTKHQAILRITATPSQHNSARMGGFNTTLWASFVIEFLGEDSQYTKVFLSGDGGYYTHFQRIKEAFGGFDLACLESGQYNQAWRFSHSFPHEIVQEAIDLKAKMVLPIHWGRFIAGTHAWNGVAKYLHQRLPPLGILCAIPQIGQVYTIGENPPTFKWWENE
;
A
#
# COMPACT_ATOMS: atom_id res chain seq x y z
N MET A 1 20.60 0.22 -21.29
CA MET A 1 19.74 -0.18 -20.15
C MET A 1 20.69 -0.59 -19.04
N SER A 2 20.54 -0.08 -17.82
CA SER A 2 21.46 -0.47 -16.73
C SER A 2 21.21 -1.92 -16.34
N ASP A 3 22.28 -2.70 -16.08
CA ASP A 3 22.27 -4.14 -15.74
C ASP A 3 21.51 -4.53 -14.45
N TYR A 4 20.70 -3.62 -13.90
CA TYR A 4 20.11 -3.68 -12.55
C TYR A 4 18.58 -3.58 -12.55
N LEU A 5 17.97 -3.38 -13.71
CA LEU A 5 16.54 -3.14 -13.85
C LEU A 5 16.00 -3.88 -15.07
N ASP A 6 15.16 -4.88 -14.81
CA ASP A 6 14.57 -5.76 -15.83
C ASP A 6 13.05 -5.65 -15.79
N TYR A 7 12.44 -5.11 -16.85
CA TYR A 7 10.99 -5.15 -17.03
C TYR A 7 10.55 -6.54 -17.48
N PHE A 8 9.40 -7.00 -16.97
CA PHE A 8 8.75 -8.23 -17.42
C PHE A 8 7.23 -8.06 -17.50
N SER A 9 6.59 -8.97 -18.23
CA SER A 9 5.13 -9.05 -18.30
C SER A 9 4.67 -10.48 -17.98
N LEU A 10 3.62 -10.58 -17.18
CA LEU A 10 2.86 -11.80 -16.93
C LEU A 10 1.55 -11.83 -17.71
N ALA A 11 1.29 -10.81 -18.53
CA ALA A 11 0.04 -10.68 -19.28
C ALA A 11 -0.12 -11.81 -20.29
N ASN A 12 -1.36 -12.27 -20.45
CA ASN A 12 -1.77 -13.28 -21.42
C ASN A 12 -3.29 -13.18 -21.69
N ALA A 13 -3.87 -14.18 -22.35
CA ALA A 13 -5.30 -14.19 -22.67
C ALA A 13 -6.24 -14.06 -21.44
N SER A 14 -5.86 -14.57 -20.27
CA SER A 14 -6.64 -14.48 -19.02
C SER A 14 -6.18 -13.37 -18.06
N ARG A 15 -4.97 -12.85 -18.27
CA ARG A 15 -4.33 -11.77 -17.50
C ARG A 15 -4.12 -10.57 -18.41
N THR A 16 -5.16 -9.77 -18.60
CA THR A 16 -5.14 -8.64 -19.52
C THR A 16 -4.64 -7.36 -18.85
N HIS A 17 -3.94 -6.52 -19.61
CA HIS A 17 -3.64 -5.14 -19.24
C HIS A 17 -4.91 -4.32 -18.91
N ALA A 18 -4.72 -3.17 -18.27
CA ALA A 18 -5.81 -2.28 -17.90
C ALA A 18 -6.61 -1.84 -19.13
N ARG A 19 -7.94 -1.90 -19.02
CA ARG A 19 -8.85 -1.45 -20.07
C ARG A 19 -9.04 0.05 -20.00
N THR A 20 -9.21 0.67 -21.15
CA THR A 20 -9.57 2.08 -21.27
C THR A 20 -10.82 2.27 -22.12
N MET A 21 -11.49 3.41 -21.93
CA MET A 21 -12.59 3.85 -22.77
C MET A 21 -12.54 5.35 -23.01
N THR A 22 -13.23 5.83 -24.04
CA THR A 22 -13.46 7.26 -24.23
C THR A 22 -14.68 7.70 -23.44
N TYR A 23 -14.50 8.62 -22.50
CA TYR A 23 -15.57 9.22 -21.70
C TYR A 23 -15.43 10.74 -21.73
N LYS A 24 -16.47 11.44 -22.20
CA LYS A 24 -16.49 12.92 -22.34
C LYS A 24 -15.22 13.47 -23.03
N ASN A 25 -14.85 12.88 -24.17
CA ASN A 25 -13.66 13.23 -24.98
C ASN A 25 -12.31 13.04 -24.26
N ARG A 26 -12.25 12.19 -23.23
CA ARG A 26 -11.01 11.81 -22.55
C ARG A 26 -10.88 10.30 -22.49
N THR A 27 -9.66 9.80 -22.57
CA THR A 27 -9.36 8.40 -22.26
C THR A 27 -9.35 8.21 -20.75
N ILE A 28 -10.12 7.25 -20.26
CA ILE A 28 -10.18 6.88 -18.85
C ILE A 28 -9.94 5.38 -18.66
N PHE A 29 -9.40 4.99 -17.52
CA PHE A 29 -9.24 3.59 -17.11
C PHE A 29 -10.55 3.01 -16.58
N CYS A 30 -10.67 1.69 -16.67
CA CYS A 30 -11.88 0.94 -16.37
C CYS A 30 -11.59 -0.25 -15.46
N ASN A 31 -12.56 -0.60 -14.63
CA ASN A 31 -12.55 -1.86 -13.88
C ASN A 31 -12.82 -3.06 -14.79
N GLU A 32 -12.39 -4.25 -14.35
CA GLU A 32 -12.70 -5.52 -15.01
C GLU A 32 -14.13 -5.99 -14.73
N ASN A 33 -14.71 -5.63 -13.58
CA ASN A 33 -16.08 -5.99 -13.23
C ASN A 33 -17.08 -5.32 -14.17
N GLN A 34 -17.84 -6.12 -14.92
CA GLN A 34 -18.84 -5.62 -15.88
C GLN A 34 -19.99 -4.87 -15.20
N GLU A 35 -20.34 -5.20 -13.97
CA GLU A 35 -21.38 -4.49 -13.20
C GLU A 35 -20.90 -3.10 -12.72
N ALA A 36 -19.58 -2.90 -12.69
CA ALA A 36 -18.95 -1.73 -12.10
C ALA A 36 -17.73 -1.26 -12.91
N ILE A 37 -17.83 -1.30 -14.24
CA ILE A 37 -16.77 -0.86 -15.18
C ILE A 37 -16.33 0.56 -14.81
N LEU A 38 -17.33 1.41 -14.52
CA LEU A 38 -17.17 2.64 -13.78
C LEU A 38 -17.92 2.49 -12.44
N PRO A 39 -17.38 3.00 -11.32
CA PRO A 39 -18.11 3.08 -10.07
C PRO A 39 -19.52 3.67 -10.24
N PRO A 40 -20.52 3.14 -9.53
CA PRO A 40 -21.87 3.67 -9.57
C PRO A 40 -21.87 5.14 -9.11
N LYS A 41 -22.76 5.94 -9.70
CA LYS A 41 -22.93 7.33 -9.27
C LYS A 41 -23.50 7.37 -7.86
N VAL A 42 -22.76 7.97 -6.94
CA VAL A 42 -23.23 8.23 -5.58
C VAL A 42 -24.00 9.54 -5.56
N SER A 43 -25.18 9.56 -4.92
CA SER A 43 -25.96 10.80 -4.79
C SER A 43 -25.28 11.78 -3.83
N TRP A 44 -25.42 13.08 -4.09
CA TRP A 44 -24.90 14.11 -3.18
C TRP A 44 -25.44 13.99 -1.75
N LYS A 45 -26.67 13.48 -1.58
CA LYS A 45 -27.24 13.21 -0.25
C LYS A 45 -26.46 12.13 0.50
N GLU A 46 -26.05 11.06 -0.19
CA GLU A 46 -25.21 10.00 0.40
C GLU A 46 -23.81 10.51 0.74
N VAL A 47 -23.18 11.27 -0.16
CA VAL A 47 -21.89 11.91 0.09
C VAL A 47 -21.97 12.84 1.30
N ALA A 48 -22.99 13.69 1.38
CA ALA A 48 -23.20 14.58 2.53
C ALA A 48 -23.44 13.79 3.82
N ARG A 49 -24.22 12.71 3.77
CA ARG A 49 -24.44 11.83 4.94
C ARG A 49 -23.11 11.28 5.45
N TYR A 50 -22.26 10.78 4.55
CA TYR A 50 -20.95 10.27 4.90
C TYR A 50 -20.08 11.30 5.64
N TYR A 51 -19.97 12.52 5.11
CA TYR A 51 -19.08 13.54 5.71
C TYR A 51 -19.65 14.25 6.94
N LEU A 52 -20.97 14.25 7.13
CA LEU A 52 -21.63 15.00 8.20
C LEU A 52 -22.16 14.14 9.35
N HIS A 53 -22.39 12.84 9.13
CA HIS A 53 -23.05 11.96 10.10
C HIS A 53 -22.20 10.72 10.40
N TYR A 54 -21.03 10.95 10.99
CA TYR A 54 -20.23 9.86 11.53
C TYR A 54 -20.83 9.32 12.83
N PRO A 55 -20.82 7.99 13.05
CA PRO A 55 -21.20 7.43 14.35
C PRO A 55 -20.22 7.89 15.45
N GLN A 56 -20.66 7.82 16.71
CA GLN A 56 -19.86 8.30 17.85
C GLN A 56 -18.51 7.59 17.97
N ASP A 57 -18.46 6.31 17.59
CA ASP A 57 -17.29 5.44 17.59
C ASP A 57 -16.51 5.45 16.25
N ALA A 58 -16.79 6.39 15.34
CA ALA A 58 -15.96 6.59 14.14
C ALA A 58 -14.56 7.15 14.45
N ARG A 59 -14.32 7.54 15.71
CA ARG A 59 -13.03 8.01 16.23
C ARG A 59 -12.71 7.28 17.53
N PRO A 60 -11.42 7.04 17.84
CA PRO A 60 -11.02 6.51 19.14
C PRO A 60 -11.28 7.56 20.24
N LYS A 61 -11.67 7.12 21.45
CA LYS A 61 -11.79 8.03 22.60
C LYS A 61 -10.40 8.35 23.16
N ASN A 62 -9.53 7.35 23.18
CA ASN A 62 -8.14 7.47 23.60
C ASN A 62 -7.17 7.69 22.43
N ARG A 63 -5.93 8.01 22.78
CA ARG A 63 -4.83 8.10 21.80
C ARG A 63 -4.56 6.73 21.19
N VAL A 64 -4.44 6.69 19.85
CA VAL A 64 -3.92 5.51 19.14
C VAL A 64 -2.45 5.32 19.51
N PRO A 65 -2.07 4.19 20.14
CA PRO A 65 -0.71 3.99 20.56
C PRO A 65 0.20 3.69 19.37
N PHE A 66 1.46 4.07 19.50
CA PHE A 66 2.48 3.92 18.48
C PHE A 66 3.78 3.43 19.13
N VAL A 67 4.67 2.88 18.31
CA VAL A 67 6.02 2.48 18.68
C VAL A 67 7.00 3.33 17.89
N ASP A 68 8.03 3.83 18.58
CA ASP A 68 9.11 4.59 17.97
C ASP A 68 10.25 3.64 17.55
N SER A 69 9.95 2.77 16.57
CA SER A 69 10.95 1.83 16.05
C SER A 69 12.04 2.57 15.27
N ASP A 70 13.28 2.10 15.41
CA ASP A 70 14.39 2.58 14.60
C ASP A 70 14.36 1.93 13.21
N PHE A 71 13.82 2.65 12.23
CA PHE A 71 13.76 2.17 10.84
C PHE A 71 15.11 2.15 10.13
N LYS A 72 16.18 2.66 10.75
CA LYS A 72 17.54 2.71 10.17
C LYS A 72 18.34 1.45 10.51
N MET A 73 17.80 0.56 11.33
CA MET A 73 18.40 -0.76 11.58
C MET A 73 18.45 -1.61 10.31
N CYS A 74 19.47 -2.48 10.22
CA CYS A 74 19.56 -3.48 9.16
C CYS A 74 18.73 -4.72 9.52
N TYR A 75 17.81 -5.12 8.64
CA TYR A 75 16.92 -6.26 8.84
C TYR A 75 17.28 -7.40 7.87
N PHE A 76 17.89 -8.48 8.37
CA PHE A 76 18.31 -9.64 7.56
C PHE A 76 17.16 -10.54 7.10
N LYS A 77 15.93 -10.24 7.52
CA LYS A 77 14.71 -10.91 7.05
C LYS A 77 13.69 -9.85 6.61
N PRO A 78 12.86 -10.12 5.60
CA PRO A 78 11.79 -9.22 5.22
C PRO A 78 10.90 -8.86 6.42
N SER A 79 10.83 -7.57 6.70
CA SER A 79 10.13 -7.00 7.85
C SER A 79 9.23 -5.85 7.42
N ILE A 80 8.22 -5.55 8.21
CA ILE A 80 7.22 -4.53 7.90
C ILE A 80 6.83 -3.73 9.15
N ALA A 81 6.53 -2.45 8.96
CA ALA A 81 5.85 -1.59 9.92
C ALA A 81 4.62 -0.94 9.27
N TRP A 82 3.52 -0.90 10.02
CA TRP A 82 2.33 -0.16 9.62
C TRP A 82 2.41 1.28 10.13
N LEU A 83 2.35 2.26 9.23
CA LEU A 83 2.49 3.68 9.55
C LEU A 83 1.12 4.39 9.72
N GLY A 84 0.04 3.61 9.80
CA GLY A 84 -1.34 4.06 9.88
C GLY A 84 -1.97 4.30 8.51
N HIS A 85 -3.29 4.14 8.43
CA HIS A 85 -4.04 4.13 7.16
C HIS A 85 -3.47 3.07 6.20
N SER A 86 -3.10 3.45 4.98
CA SER A 86 -2.49 2.56 3.98
C SER A 86 -0.97 2.72 3.86
N SER A 87 -0.36 3.57 4.71
CA SER A 87 1.08 3.76 4.69
C SER A 87 1.83 2.60 5.34
N LEU A 88 2.81 2.04 4.63
CA LEU A 88 3.63 0.92 5.10
C LEU A 88 5.12 1.23 4.90
N PHE A 89 5.95 0.67 5.77
CA PHE A 89 7.39 0.57 5.57
C PHE A 89 7.76 -0.90 5.49
N LEU A 90 8.31 -1.35 4.35
CA LEU A 90 8.89 -2.68 4.19
C LEU A 90 10.41 -2.56 4.14
N THR A 91 11.09 -3.52 4.72
CA THR A 91 12.55 -3.53 4.74
C THR A 91 13.10 -4.95 4.64
N PHE A 92 14.12 -5.12 3.82
CA PHE A 92 14.90 -6.35 3.72
C PHE A 92 16.34 -6.00 3.30
N LEU A 93 17.30 -6.27 4.18
CA LEU A 93 18.68 -5.80 4.06
C LEU A 93 18.70 -4.28 3.86
N HIS A 94 19.12 -3.81 2.69
CA HIS A 94 19.19 -2.41 2.28
C HIS A 94 17.93 -1.95 1.48
N LEU A 95 17.01 -2.87 1.17
CA LEU A 95 15.79 -2.57 0.43
C LEU A 95 14.76 -1.91 1.34
N HIS A 96 14.90 -0.60 1.56
CA HIS A 96 13.94 0.21 2.31
C HIS A 96 12.86 0.75 1.38
N ILE A 97 11.61 0.38 1.64
CA ILE A 97 10.46 0.65 0.75
C ILE A 97 9.35 1.33 1.56
N LEU A 98 8.88 2.48 1.07
CA LEU A 98 7.62 3.06 1.54
C LEU A 98 6.48 2.75 0.57
N VAL A 99 5.31 2.45 1.10
CA VAL A 99 4.07 2.30 0.32
C VAL A 99 3.11 3.39 0.74
N ASP A 100 2.52 4.08 -0.23
CA ASP A 100 1.50 5.12 -0.04
C ASP A 100 1.82 6.07 1.14
N PRO A 101 3.01 6.72 1.16
CA PRO A 101 3.43 7.52 2.31
C PRO A 101 2.55 8.76 2.45
N VAL A 102 1.78 8.81 3.53
CA VAL A 102 1.03 10.00 3.96
C VAL A 102 1.51 10.40 5.34
N PHE A 103 2.32 11.45 5.38
CA PHE A 103 2.88 12.08 6.58
C PHE A 103 2.04 13.28 7.02
N SER A 104 1.25 13.84 6.10
CA SER A 104 0.28 14.88 6.40
C SER A 104 -0.76 14.44 7.44
N MET A 105 -1.27 15.41 8.20
CA MET A 105 -2.32 15.22 9.21
C MET A 105 -3.74 15.33 8.63
N TYR A 106 -3.85 15.37 7.32
CA TYR A 106 -5.10 15.39 6.57
C TYR A 106 -4.88 14.69 5.23
N ALA A 107 -5.90 13.98 4.77
CA ALA A 107 -5.89 13.30 3.48
C ALA A 107 -6.98 13.90 2.57
N SER A 108 -6.76 15.15 2.17
CA SER A 108 -7.71 15.96 1.41
C SER A 108 -6.98 17.11 0.71
N PRO A 109 -7.53 17.68 -0.40
CA PRO A 109 -7.05 18.95 -0.93
C PRO A 109 -7.21 20.12 0.07
N PHE A 110 -8.04 19.96 1.11
CA PHE A 110 -8.28 20.99 2.11
C PHE A 110 -7.81 20.53 3.50
N PRO A 111 -6.98 21.33 4.22
CA PRO A 111 -6.34 20.90 5.47
C PRO A 111 -7.31 20.66 6.65
N PHE A 112 -8.55 21.13 6.53
CA PHE A 112 -9.59 20.96 7.55
C PHE A 112 -10.44 19.69 7.36
N ALA A 113 -10.35 19.02 6.21
CA ALA A 113 -11.14 17.84 5.87
C ALA A 113 -10.32 16.56 6.01
N ASN A 114 -11.00 15.45 6.34
CA ASN A 114 -10.39 14.12 6.54
C ASN A 114 -9.09 14.16 7.39
N ARG A 115 -9.19 14.77 8.58
CA ARG A 115 -8.05 14.92 9.49
C ARG A 115 -7.73 13.62 10.21
N ALA A 116 -6.45 13.37 10.44
CA ALA A 116 -5.98 12.26 11.24
C ALA A 116 -6.52 12.35 12.68
N PHE A 117 -6.66 11.20 13.34
CA PHE A 117 -7.02 11.12 14.75
C PHE A 117 -6.04 11.92 15.60
N LYS A 118 -6.54 12.44 16.73
CA LYS A 118 -5.70 13.23 17.64
C LYS A 118 -4.52 12.38 18.12
N GLN A 119 -3.33 12.96 18.08
CA GLN A 119 -2.09 12.40 18.62
C GLN A 119 -1.60 11.10 17.97
N THR A 120 -2.06 10.76 16.76
CA THR A 120 -1.41 9.76 15.90
C THR A 120 0.03 10.20 15.61
N LYS A 121 0.97 9.25 15.51
CA LYS A 121 2.36 9.55 15.15
C LYS A 121 2.42 10.23 13.79
N CYS A 122 3.13 11.36 13.73
CA CYS A 122 3.47 12.03 12.48
C CYS A 122 4.85 11.53 12.08
N PHE A 123 4.92 10.79 10.98
CA PHE A 123 6.20 10.42 10.37
C PHE A 123 6.72 11.57 9.50
N CYS A 124 8.02 11.61 9.28
CA CYS A 124 8.71 12.56 8.43
C CYS A 124 9.88 11.90 7.70
N ALA A 125 10.53 12.62 6.78
CA ALA A 125 11.64 12.08 6.03
C ALA A 125 12.86 11.67 6.88
N ASP A 126 13.01 12.20 8.10
CA ASP A 126 14.17 11.91 8.96
C ASP A 126 14.02 10.63 9.79
N ASP A 127 12.80 10.09 9.86
CA ASP A 127 12.53 8.79 10.48
C ASP A 127 13.12 7.64 9.66
N PHE A 128 13.28 7.83 8.34
CA PHE A 128 13.64 6.76 7.41
C PHE A 128 15.09 6.86 6.92
N PRO A 129 15.73 5.71 6.64
CA PRO A 129 16.98 5.66 5.88
C PRO A 129 16.76 6.08 4.42
N PRO A 130 17.82 6.17 3.60
CA PRO A 130 17.67 6.28 2.15
C PRO A 130 16.74 5.17 1.61
N LEU A 131 15.80 5.55 0.75
CA LEU A 131 14.72 4.70 0.26
C LEU A 131 15.06 4.14 -1.11
N PHE A 132 15.10 2.82 -1.21
CA PHE A 132 15.27 2.13 -2.48
C PHE A 132 14.07 2.37 -3.40
N ALA A 133 12.86 2.27 -2.86
CA ALA A 133 11.64 2.52 -3.61
C ALA A 133 10.54 3.20 -2.78
N VAL A 134 9.70 3.96 -3.46
CA VAL A 134 8.39 4.39 -2.99
C VAL A 134 7.36 3.82 -3.94
N ILE A 135 6.41 3.04 -3.42
CA ILE A 135 5.30 2.45 -4.18
C ILE A 135 4.05 3.29 -3.93
N ILE A 136 3.36 3.66 -5.01
CA ILE A 136 2.10 4.40 -4.95
C ILE A 136 1.02 3.53 -5.61
N THR A 137 -0.06 3.22 -4.90
CA THR A 137 -1.09 2.29 -5.39
C THR A 137 -2.06 2.96 -6.36
N HIS A 138 -2.41 4.21 -6.10
CA HIS A 138 -3.29 5.03 -6.94
C HIS A 138 -3.24 6.51 -6.53
N SER A 139 -4.01 7.35 -7.22
CA SER A 139 -3.91 8.80 -7.05
C SER A 139 -4.91 9.39 -6.04
N HIS A 140 -5.49 8.70 -5.07
CA HIS A 140 -6.29 9.41 -4.04
C HIS A 140 -5.41 10.16 -3.05
N PHE A 141 -5.99 11.13 -2.34
CA PHE A 141 -5.23 12.06 -1.48
C PHE A 141 -4.67 11.38 -0.21
N ASP A 142 -5.32 10.30 0.23
CA ASP A 142 -4.90 9.39 1.29
C ASP A 142 -3.86 8.34 0.87
N HIS A 143 -3.44 8.32 -0.39
CA HIS A 143 -2.41 7.41 -0.91
C HIS A 143 -1.24 8.13 -1.58
N LEU A 144 -1.50 9.27 -2.21
CA LEU A 144 -0.50 10.06 -2.94
C LEU A 144 -0.39 11.49 -2.38
N ASP A 145 0.20 11.62 -1.20
CA ASP A 145 0.37 12.93 -0.57
C ASP A 145 1.57 13.70 -1.12
N LYS A 146 1.32 14.84 -1.77
CA LYS A 146 2.38 15.69 -2.34
C LYS A 146 3.39 16.11 -1.27
N ALA A 147 2.94 16.50 -0.07
CA ALA A 147 3.83 17.00 0.96
C ALA A 147 4.81 15.90 1.44
N SER A 148 4.33 14.67 1.57
CA SER A 148 5.15 13.50 1.89
C SER A 148 6.17 13.20 0.80
N ILE A 149 5.72 13.16 -0.45
CA ILE A 149 6.58 12.89 -1.61
C ILE A 149 7.70 13.93 -1.73
N MET A 150 7.39 15.22 -1.54
CA MET A 150 8.41 16.28 -1.58
C MET A 150 9.43 16.18 -0.44
N GLN A 151 9.05 15.65 0.72
CA GLN A 151 10.00 15.45 1.83
C GLN A 151 11.01 14.32 1.55
N ILE A 152 10.60 13.28 0.80
CA ILE A 152 11.42 12.08 0.59
C ILE A 152 12.10 12.01 -0.78
N GLN A 153 11.72 12.85 -1.76
CA GLN A 153 12.17 12.70 -3.16
C GLN A 153 13.69 12.63 -3.38
N GLU A 154 14.48 13.36 -2.61
CA GLU A 154 15.94 13.34 -2.71
C GLU A 154 16.50 12.02 -2.18
N LYS A 155 15.90 11.51 -1.10
CA LYS A 155 16.24 10.23 -0.46
C LYS A 155 15.61 9.02 -1.15
N THR A 156 14.92 9.17 -2.28
CA THR A 156 14.27 8.05 -2.98
C THR A 156 14.96 7.76 -4.30
N GLN A 157 15.31 6.50 -4.54
CA GLN A 157 15.91 6.05 -5.80
C GLN A 157 14.83 5.84 -6.87
N TYR A 158 13.76 5.08 -6.57
CA TYR A 158 12.66 4.83 -7.51
C TYR A 158 11.28 5.16 -6.93
N PHE A 159 10.41 5.74 -7.76
CA PHE A 159 8.97 5.84 -7.55
C PHE A 159 8.27 4.88 -8.50
N ILE A 160 7.60 3.86 -7.96
CA ILE A 160 6.90 2.83 -8.72
C ILE A 160 5.40 3.02 -8.56
N CYS A 161 4.68 3.16 -9.67
CA CYS A 161 3.26 3.51 -9.64
C CYS A 161 2.51 2.97 -10.87
N PRO A 162 1.16 2.93 -10.85
CA PRO A 162 0.37 2.60 -12.03
C PRO A 162 0.51 3.65 -13.13
N LEU A 163 0.14 3.26 -14.35
CA LEU A 163 0.09 4.15 -15.52
C LEU A 163 -0.60 5.50 -15.22
N LYS A 164 0.04 6.58 -15.68
CA LYS A 164 -0.37 7.98 -15.58
C LYS A 164 -0.31 8.59 -14.17
N VAL A 165 -0.06 7.80 -13.12
CA VAL A 165 0.24 8.38 -11.79
C VAL A 165 1.54 9.17 -11.83
N GLY A 166 2.50 8.74 -12.65
CA GLY A 166 3.77 9.42 -12.86
C GLY A 166 3.62 10.84 -13.42
N ASP A 167 2.49 11.19 -14.06
CA ASP A 167 2.22 12.55 -14.51
C ASP A 167 2.12 13.54 -13.33
N TYR A 168 1.56 13.12 -12.19
CA TYR A 168 1.58 13.94 -10.97
C TYR A 168 3.00 14.12 -10.44
N LEU A 169 3.78 13.04 -10.37
CA LEU A 169 5.17 13.09 -9.89
C LEU A 169 6.04 14.00 -10.76
N LYS A 170 5.93 13.90 -12.09
CA LYS A 170 6.60 14.80 -13.05
C LYS A 170 6.17 16.25 -12.86
N SER A 171 4.88 16.49 -12.62
CA SER A 171 4.38 17.85 -12.34
C SER A 171 4.98 18.46 -11.06
N TRP A 172 5.41 17.61 -10.12
CA TRP A 172 6.09 17.99 -8.89
C TRP A 172 7.61 18.01 -9.01
N LYS A 173 8.14 17.94 -10.25
CA LYS A 173 9.56 18.03 -10.59
C LYS A 173 10.41 16.82 -10.18
N ILE A 174 9.78 15.66 -9.92
CA ILE A 174 10.51 14.41 -9.79
C ILE A 174 11.09 14.02 -11.15
N PRO A 175 12.39 13.70 -11.25
CA PRO A 175 13.02 13.29 -12.50
C PRO A 175 12.35 12.05 -13.10
N ALA A 176 12.07 12.06 -14.40
CA ALA A 176 11.47 10.92 -15.09
C ALA A 176 12.31 9.64 -14.97
N SER A 177 13.63 9.76 -14.81
CA SER A 177 14.53 8.63 -14.57
C SER A 177 14.31 7.89 -13.24
N LYS A 178 13.65 8.54 -12.26
CA LYS A 178 13.26 7.91 -10.99
C LYS A 178 11.87 7.26 -11.07
N ILE A 179 11.08 7.51 -12.12
CA ILE A 179 9.67 7.12 -12.17
C ILE A 179 9.50 5.87 -13.04
N ILE A 180 8.89 4.84 -12.46
CA ILE A 180 8.53 3.58 -13.10
C ILE A 180 7.01 3.49 -13.10
N GLU A 181 6.40 3.52 -14.29
CA GLU A 181 4.96 3.32 -14.47
C GLU A 181 4.68 1.88 -14.93
N LEU A 182 3.79 1.18 -14.24
CA LEU A 182 3.42 -0.20 -14.55
C LEU A 182 1.93 -0.30 -14.93
N ASP A 183 1.65 -1.13 -15.92
CA ASP A 183 0.29 -1.61 -16.22
C ASP A 183 0.00 -2.88 -15.41
N TRP A 184 -1.26 -3.28 -15.32
CA TRP A 184 -1.62 -4.57 -14.74
C TRP A 184 -0.91 -5.72 -15.46
N TRP A 185 -0.42 -6.65 -14.63
CA TRP A 185 0.40 -7.80 -14.98
C TRP A 185 1.80 -7.46 -15.52
N ASN A 186 2.19 -6.19 -15.54
CA ASN A 186 3.57 -5.80 -15.78
C ASN A 186 4.32 -5.65 -14.44
N GLY A 187 5.60 -5.98 -14.49
CA GLY A 187 6.46 -5.90 -13.33
C GLY A 187 7.87 -5.50 -13.68
N ILE A 188 8.63 -5.33 -12.61
CA ILE A 188 10.04 -4.95 -12.66
C ILE A 188 10.80 -5.76 -11.64
N ALA A 189 11.95 -6.29 -12.06
CA ALA A 189 12.93 -6.87 -11.17
C ALA A 189 14.07 -5.87 -11.00
N LEU A 190 14.33 -5.50 -9.75
CA LEU A 190 15.37 -4.57 -9.37
C LEU A 190 16.43 -5.34 -8.59
N ARG A 191 17.66 -5.33 -9.12
CA ARG A 191 18.84 -5.90 -8.48
C ARG A 191 19.65 -4.77 -7.90
N GLU A 192 20.19 -4.98 -6.70
CA GLU A 192 21.13 -4.02 -6.16
C GLU A 192 22.49 -4.12 -6.88
N SER A 193 23.21 -3.00 -6.97
CA SER A 193 24.63 -2.98 -7.32
C SER A 193 25.44 -2.40 -6.16
N CYS A 194 26.61 -2.99 -5.89
CA CYS A 194 27.57 -2.46 -4.91
C CYS A 194 28.03 -1.01 -5.22
N ALA A 195 27.81 -0.51 -6.43
CA ALA A 195 28.11 0.86 -6.82
C ALA A 195 27.02 1.85 -6.36
N ALA A 196 25.74 1.49 -6.48
CA ALA A 196 24.62 2.31 -6.00
C ALA A 196 24.67 2.56 -4.48
N GLN A 197 25.23 1.61 -3.71
CA GLN A 197 25.49 1.76 -2.27
C GLN A 197 26.50 2.87 -1.90
N LYS A 198 27.42 3.25 -2.81
CA LYS A 198 28.47 4.23 -2.48
C LYS A 198 27.99 5.68 -2.54
N ASP A 199 27.03 5.96 -3.42
CA ASP A 199 26.54 7.31 -3.70
C ASP A 199 25.28 7.66 -2.89
N PHE A 200 24.54 6.65 -2.41
CA PHE A 200 23.24 6.86 -1.74
C PHE A 200 23.31 6.73 -0.20
N VAL A 201 24.38 6.15 0.35
CA VAL A 201 24.55 5.94 1.81
C VAL A 201 25.57 6.94 2.38
N PRO A 202 25.14 7.86 3.28
CA PRO A 202 26.01 8.79 4.00
C PRO A 202 27.21 8.12 4.68
N GLN A 203 28.33 8.86 4.84
CA GLN A 203 29.60 8.28 5.30
C GLN A 203 29.59 7.77 6.75
N ASP A 204 28.70 8.30 7.58
CA ASP A 204 28.53 8.01 9.00
C ASP A 204 27.80 6.68 9.29
N LEU A 205 26.95 6.21 8.36
CA LEU A 205 26.29 4.90 8.43
C LEU A 205 27.17 3.74 7.90
N ARG A 206 28.45 3.99 7.64
CA ARG A 206 29.37 3.01 7.03
C ARG A 206 30.00 2.01 8.01
N LYS A 207 29.73 2.11 9.32
CA LYS A 207 30.41 1.26 10.33
C LYS A 207 29.85 -0.16 10.45
N ASP A 208 28.58 -0.40 10.12
CA ASP A 208 27.95 -1.75 10.10
C ASP A 208 28.19 -2.53 8.79
N LYS A 209 29.12 -2.07 7.94
CA LYS A 209 29.25 -2.52 6.54
C LYS A 209 29.86 -3.89 6.30
N GLN A 210 30.59 -4.50 7.23
CA GLN A 210 31.35 -5.72 6.86
C GLN A 210 30.48 -6.96 6.64
N GLU A 211 29.27 -6.99 7.20
CA GLU A 211 28.36 -8.14 7.09
C GLU A 211 27.25 -7.93 6.05
N SER A 212 26.67 -6.72 5.95
CA SER A 212 25.57 -6.44 5.01
C SER A 212 25.99 -6.35 3.55
N THR A 213 27.22 -5.92 3.23
CA THR A 213 27.70 -5.82 1.84
C THR A 213 28.00 -7.17 1.19
N LYS A 214 27.91 -8.27 1.94
CA LYS A 214 28.06 -9.63 1.40
C LYS A 214 26.75 -10.19 0.85
N HIS A 215 25.61 -9.64 1.26
CA HIS A 215 24.30 -10.21 0.99
C HIS A 215 23.61 -9.50 -0.18
N GLN A 216 23.20 -10.25 -1.20
CA GLN A 216 22.41 -9.73 -2.32
C GLN A 216 20.91 -9.97 -2.11
N ALA A 217 20.11 -8.98 -2.52
CA ALA A 217 18.66 -9.10 -2.60
C ALA A 217 18.15 -8.67 -3.97
N ILE A 218 17.11 -9.34 -4.44
CA ILE A 218 16.34 -8.94 -5.61
C ILE A 218 14.95 -8.59 -5.15
N LEU A 219 14.49 -7.41 -5.57
CA LEU A 219 13.12 -6.96 -5.38
C LEU A 219 12.37 -7.15 -6.70
N ARG A 220 11.33 -7.99 -6.71
CA ARG A 220 10.39 -8.04 -7.84
C ARG A 220 9.08 -7.40 -7.43
N ILE A 221 8.60 -6.47 -8.25
CA ILE A 221 7.33 -5.79 -8.03
C ILE A 221 6.47 -5.99 -9.27
N THR A 222 5.26 -6.50 -9.10
CA THR A 222 4.28 -6.64 -10.18
C THR A 222 3.03 -5.83 -9.83
N ALA A 223 2.61 -4.94 -10.72
CA ALA A 223 1.30 -4.31 -10.59
C ALA A 223 0.21 -5.31 -11.02
N THR A 224 -0.81 -5.49 -10.20
CA THR A 224 -1.93 -6.40 -10.45
C THR A 224 -3.26 -5.66 -10.43
N PRO A 225 -4.32 -6.23 -11.02
CA PRO A 225 -5.63 -5.56 -11.03
C PRO A 225 -6.15 -5.25 -9.63
N SER A 226 -6.91 -4.16 -9.52
CA SER A 226 -7.75 -3.83 -8.37
C SER A 226 -9.09 -3.29 -8.88
N GLN A 227 -10.14 -3.45 -8.09
CA GLN A 227 -11.48 -2.94 -8.38
C GLN A 227 -11.67 -1.59 -7.65
N HIS A 228 -11.28 -0.49 -8.28
CA HIS A 228 -11.33 0.83 -7.66
C HIS A 228 -11.55 1.93 -8.70
N ASN A 229 -11.11 3.15 -8.41
CA ASN A 229 -11.17 4.29 -9.32
C ASN A 229 -10.06 5.30 -8.99
N SER A 230 -9.95 6.36 -9.78
CA SER A 230 -9.06 7.47 -9.46
C SER A 230 -9.76 8.81 -9.68
N ALA A 231 -9.57 9.74 -8.76
CA ALA A 231 -10.05 11.11 -8.95
C ALA A 231 -9.14 12.14 -8.28
N ARG A 232 -8.79 13.17 -9.05
CA ARG A 232 -8.13 14.42 -8.60
C ARG A 232 -8.61 15.59 -9.46
N MET A 233 -7.96 16.74 -9.32
CA MET A 233 -8.19 17.92 -10.16
C MET A 233 -8.04 17.66 -11.68
N GLY A 234 -7.32 16.60 -12.09
CA GLY A 234 -7.18 16.19 -13.50
C GLY A 234 -8.42 15.51 -14.12
N GLY A 235 -9.36 15.07 -13.28
CA GLY A 235 -10.57 14.36 -13.71
C GLY A 235 -10.69 12.98 -13.10
N PHE A 236 -11.75 12.30 -13.53
CA PHE A 236 -12.11 10.96 -13.08
C PHE A 236 -11.47 9.89 -13.97
N ASN A 237 -10.91 8.86 -13.35
CA ASN A 237 -10.26 7.69 -13.94
C ASN A 237 -9.17 8.03 -14.99
N THR A 238 -8.53 9.19 -14.88
CA THR A 238 -7.45 9.59 -15.81
C THR A 238 -6.12 8.91 -15.51
N THR A 239 -5.98 8.31 -14.33
CA THR A 239 -4.83 7.48 -13.95
C THR A 239 -5.28 6.08 -13.54
N LEU A 240 -4.40 5.10 -13.73
CA LEU A 240 -4.66 3.74 -13.29
C LEU A 240 -4.56 3.63 -11.76
N TRP A 241 -5.19 2.60 -11.21
CA TRP A 241 -5.06 2.11 -9.84
C TRP A 241 -4.61 0.65 -9.91
N ALA A 242 -3.79 0.20 -8.94
CA ALA A 242 -3.34 -1.19 -8.92
C ALA A 242 -3.14 -1.69 -7.50
N SER A 243 -3.33 -3.00 -7.34
CA SER A 243 -2.71 -3.77 -6.26
C SER A 243 -1.28 -4.11 -6.68
N PHE A 244 -0.45 -4.58 -5.74
CA PHE A 244 0.94 -4.95 -6.02
C PHE A 244 1.31 -6.28 -5.37
N VAL A 245 2.08 -7.08 -6.09
CA VAL A 245 2.82 -8.21 -5.54
C VAL A 245 4.27 -7.81 -5.39
N ILE A 246 4.79 -7.89 -4.17
CA ILE A 246 6.19 -7.68 -3.83
C ILE A 246 6.81 -9.02 -3.48
N GLU A 247 7.90 -9.35 -4.16
CA GLU A 247 8.68 -10.55 -3.91
C GLU A 247 10.09 -10.14 -3.48
N PHE A 248 10.45 -10.51 -2.26
CA PHE A 248 11.81 -10.40 -1.74
C PHE A 248 12.52 -11.73 -1.98
N LEU A 249 13.59 -11.69 -2.77
CA LEU A 249 14.46 -12.85 -3.02
C LEU A 249 15.81 -12.53 -2.38
N GLY A 250 16.16 -13.26 -1.32
CA GLY A 250 17.45 -13.20 -0.65
C GLY A 250 18.38 -14.34 -1.03
N GLU A 251 19.51 -14.42 -0.33
CA GLU A 251 20.40 -15.58 -0.37
C GLU A 251 19.76 -16.79 0.33
N ASP A 252 20.37 -17.97 0.19
CA ASP A 252 19.93 -19.23 0.84
C ASP A 252 18.46 -19.62 0.59
N SER A 253 17.95 -19.32 -0.60
CA SER A 253 16.55 -19.59 -1.00
C SER A 253 15.51 -18.84 -0.15
N GLN A 254 15.90 -17.77 0.54
CA GLN A 254 14.95 -16.91 1.24
C GLN A 254 14.04 -16.24 0.21
N TYR A 255 12.74 -16.53 0.29
CA TYR A 255 11.73 -16.00 -0.61
C TYR A 255 10.49 -15.62 0.19
N THR A 256 10.10 -14.35 0.13
CA THR A 256 8.93 -13.83 0.82
C THR A 256 8.05 -13.08 -0.15
N LYS A 257 6.75 -13.39 -0.14
CA LYS A 257 5.76 -12.76 -1.02
C LYS A 257 4.74 -11.97 -0.23
N VAL A 258 4.65 -10.68 -0.53
CA VAL A 258 3.70 -9.74 0.05
C VAL A 258 2.71 -9.29 -1.01
N PHE A 259 1.42 -9.37 -0.71
CA PHE A 259 0.37 -8.73 -1.50
C PHE A 259 -0.04 -7.40 -0.86
N LEU A 260 -0.14 -6.35 -1.66
CA LEU A 260 -0.63 -5.04 -1.28
C LEU A 260 -1.91 -4.75 -2.07
N SER A 261 -3.05 -4.63 -1.41
CA SER A 261 -4.31 -4.36 -2.12
C SER A 261 -4.39 -2.97 -2.73
N GLY A 262 -3.72 -1.98 -2.12
CA GLY A 262 -4.14 -0.59 -2.27
C GLY A 262 -5.57 -0.43 -1.76
N ASP A 263 -6.37 0.40 -2.43
CA ASP A 263 -7.82 0.39 -2.25
C ASP A 263 -8.48 -0.43 -3.35
N GLY A 264 -9.55 -1.13 -3.00
CA GLY A 264 -10.35 -1.88 -3.95
C GLY A 264 -11.46 -2.69 -3.30
N GLY A 265 -12.53 -2.94 -4.06
CA GLY A 265 -13.60 -3.85 -3.67
C GLY A 265 -13.35 -5.29 -4.10
N TYR A 266 -14.08 -6.22 -3.50
CA TYR A 266 -13.95 -7.63 -3.80
C TYR A 266 -14.44 -7.98 -5.21
N TYR A 267 -13.62 -8.75 -5.92
CA TYR A 267 -13.96 -9.31 -7.24
C TYR A 267 -13.06 -10.51 -7.58
N THR A 268 -13.19 -11.07 -8.79
CA THR A 268 -12.47 -12.29 -9.22
C THR A 268 -10.96 -12.12 -9.42
N HIS A 269 -10.42 -10.91 -9.31
CA HIS A 269 -8.98 -10.67 -9.53
C HIS A 269 -8.11 -11.33 -8.46
N PHE A 270 -8.57 -11.43 -7.21
CA PHE A 270 -7.82 -12.09 -6.12
C PHE A 270 -7.48 -13.55 -6.45
N GLN A 271 -8.43 -14.32 -6.99
CA GLN A 271 -8.20 -15.71 -7.40
C GLN A 271 -7.19 -15.82 -8.55
N ARG A 272 -7.30 -14.95 -9.57
CA ARG A 272 -6.35 -14.89 -10.69
C ARG A 272 -4.95 -14.50 -10.24
N ILE A 273 -4.84 -13.60 -9.26
CA ILE A 273 -3.57 -13.21 -8.65
C ILE A 273 -2.98 -14.42 -7.92
N LYS A 274 -3.76 -15.15 -7.09
CA LYS A 274 -3.29 -16.39 -6.47
C LYS A 274 -2.88 -17.45 -7.49
N GLU A 275 -3.57 -17.60 -8.61
CA GLU A 275 -3.19 -18.54 -9.67
C GLU A 275 -1.84 -18.18 -10.31
N ALA A 276 -1.54 -16.89 -10.46
CA ALA A 276 -0.27 -16.43 -11.00
C ALA A 276 0.89 -16.57 -10.00
N PHE A 277 0.63 -16.47 -8.69
CA PHE A 277 1.67 -16.31 -7.67
C PHE A 277 1.76 -17.43 -6.63
N GLY A 278 0.76 -18.30 -6.49
CA GLY A 278 0.77 -19.50 -5.64
C GLY A 278 0.41 -19.31 -4.16
N GLY A 279 0.11 -18.08 -3.73
CA GLY A 279 -0.20 -17.72 -2.34
C GLY A 279 0.76 -16.67 -1.78
N PHE A 280 0.49 -16.15 -0.58
CA PHE A 280 1.23 -15.03 0.01
C PHE A 280 1.59 -15.28 1.47
N ASP A 281 2.79 -14.87 1.88
CA ASP A 281 3.21 -14.90 3.28
C ASP A 281 2.52 -13.80 4.09
N LEU A 282 2.27 -12.65 3.44
CA LEU A 282 1.51 -11.53 4.00
C LEU A 282 0.60 -10.92 2.92
N ALA A 283 -0.65 -10.66 3.27
CA ALA A 283 -1.56 -9.82 2.50
C ALA A 283 -1.92 -8.56 3.31
N CYS A 284 -1.51 -7.39 2.84
CA CYS A 284 -1.96 -6.11 3.35
C CYS A 284 -3.26 -5.73 2.64
N LEU A 285 -4.39 -5.85 3.34
CA LEU A 285 -5.73 -5.72 2.76
C LEU A 285 -6.44 -4.47 3.27
N GLU A 286 -6.97 -3.69 2.32
CA GLU A 286 -7.83 -2.54 2.57
C GLU A 286 -8.99 -2.96 3.47
N SER A 287 -9.13 -2.26 4.59
CA SER A 287 -10.01 -2.63 5.68
C SER A 287 -10.78 -1.42 6.18
N GLY A 288 -11.00 -0.42 5.33
CA GLY A 288 -11.73 0.78 5.68
C GLY A 288 -12.76 1.17 4.64
N GLN A 289 -13.44 2.26 4.90
CA GLN A 289 -14.37 2.97 4.01
C GLN A 289 -15.52 2.15 3.43
N TYR A 290 -15.78 0.93 3.89
CA TYR A 290 -16.88 0.11 3.37
C TYR A 290 -18.24 0.79 3.54
N ASN A 291 -19.02 0.83 2.45
CA ASN A 291 -20.34 1.43 2.43
C ASN A 291 -21.14 0.88 1.24
N GLN A 292 -22.46 0.78 1.39
CA GLN A 292 -23.35 0.33 0.32
C GLN A 292 -23.32 1.23 -0.91
N ALA A 293 -23.11 2.54 -0.73
CA ALA A 293 -23.13 3.53 -1.81
C ALA A 293 -21.98 3.35 -2.83
N TRP A 294 -20.83 2.80 -2.39
CA TRP A 294 -19.67 2.52 -3.25
C TRP A 294 -19.14 1.10 -3.00
N ARG A 295 -20.05 0.14 -2.84
CA ARG A 295 -19.74 -1.26 -2.49
C ARG A 295 -18.66 -1.94 -3.34
N PHE A 296 -18.46 -1.46 -4.57
CA PHE A 296 -17.47 -2.02 -5.49
C PHE A 296 -16.09 -1.41 -5.32
N SER A 297 -15.92 -0.31 -4.59
CA SER A 297 -14.64 0.37 -4.43
C SER A 297 -13.94 0.05 -3.11
N HIS A 298 -14.69 -0.45 -2.12
CA HIS A 298 -14.18 -0.78 -0.80
C HIS A 298 -14.88 -2.04 -0.29
N SER A 299 -14.10 -3.04 0.12
CA SER A 299 -14.60 -4.35 0.53
C SER A 299 -15.24 -4.33 1.91
N PHE A 300 -16.35 -5.05 2.07
CA PHE A 300 -16.95 -5.28 3.38
C PHE A 300 -16.10 -6.25 4.22
N PRO A 301 -16.20 -6.23 5.56
CA PRO A 301 -15.39 -7.09 6.43
C PRO A 301 -15.44 -8.59 6.10
N HIS A 302 -16.60 -9.11 5.67
CA HIS A 302 -16.74 -10.51 5.27
C HIS A 302 -16.09 -10.80 3.91
N GLU A 303 -16.06 -9.82 3.00
CA GLU A 303 -15.37 -9.93 1.72
C GLU A 303 -13.86 -9.91 1.92
N ILE A 304 -13.33 -9.11 2.85
CA ILE A 304 -11.89 -9.12 3.19
C ILE A 304 -11.43 -10.50 3.70
N VAL A 305 -12.29 -11.21 4.45
CA VAL A 305 -12.02 -12.61 4.81
C VAL A 305 -11.97 -13.50 3.56
N GLN A 306 -12.87 -13.29 2.60
CA GLN A 306 -12.86 -14.03 1.34
C GLN A 306 -11.64 -13.69 0.48
N GLU A 307 -11.19 -12.43 0.45
CA GLU A 307 -9.95 -12.01 -0.22
C GLU A 307 -8.74 -12.77 0.32
N ALA A 308 -8.63 -12.87 1.65
CA ALA A 308 -7.55 -13.62 2.29
C ALA A 308 -7.54 -15.10 1.89
N ILE A 309 -8.73 -15.72 1.79
CA ILE A 309 -8.90 -17.10 1.31
C ILE A 309 -8.49 -17.22 -0.17
N ASP A 310 -9.01 -16.33 -1.02
CA ASP A 310 -8.79 -16.35 -2.47
C ASP A 310 -7.34 -16.10 -2.84
N LEU A 311 -6.65 -15.26 -2.05
CA LEU A 311 -5.21 -15.03 -2.13
C LEU A 311 -4.39 -16.18 -1.57
N LYS A 312 -4.97 -17.11 -0.79
CA LYS A 312 -4.23 -18.11 0.00
C LYS A 312 -3.17 -17.43 0.88
N ALA A 313 -3.58 -16.41 1.61
CA ALA A 313 -2.72 -15.66 2.52
C ALA A 313 -2.44 -16.45 3.80
N LYS A 314 -1.19 -16.51 4.25
CA LYS A 314 -0.83 -17.07 5.56
C LYS A 314 -1.09 -16.09 6.69
N MET A 315 -0.95 -14.80 6.40
CA MET A 315 -1.16 -13.69 7.34
C MET A 315 -1.83 -12.52 6.62
N VAL A 316 -2.71 -11.82 7.32
CA VAL A 316 -3.33 -10.57 6.88
C VAL A 316 -2.93 -9.43 7.81
N LEU A 317 -2.54 -8.30 7.23
CA LEU A 317 -2.43 -7.02 7.90
C LEU A 317 -3.55 -6.10 7.39
N PRO A 318 -4.59 -5.79 8.19
CA PRO A 318 -5.59 -4.83 7.77
C PRO A 318 -5.01 -3.42 7.70
N ILE A 319 -5.20 -2.74 6.56
CA ILE A 319 -4.78 -1.36 6.31
C ILE A 319 -6.01 -0.47 6.01
N HIS A 320 -5.80 0.81 5.68
CA HIS A 320 -6.86 1.77 5.36
C HIS A 320 -7.80 2.12 6.55
N TRP A 321 -7.35 1.90 7.79
CA TRP A 321 -8.06 2.25 9.03
C TRP A 321 -7.13 2.88 10.08
N GLY A 322 -7.66 3.18 11.28
CA GLY A 322 -6.84 3.49 12.46
C GLY A 322 -6.10 4.83 12.47
N ARG A 323 -6.19 5.62 11.40
CA ARG A 323 -5.57 6.95 11.31
C ARG A 323 -6.53 8.05 10.91
N PHE A 324 -7.41 7.81 9.95
CA PHE A 324 -8.44 8.76 9.51
C PHE A 324 -9.82 8.18 9.78
N ILE A 325 -10.85 9.03 9.74
CA ILE A 325 -12.21 8.48 9.67
C ILE A 325 -12.38 7.91 8.28
N ALA A 326 -12.44 6.59 8.24
CA ALA A 326 -12.51 5.83 7.02
C ALA A 326 -13.89 5.18 6.94
N GLY A 327 -15.01 5.91 7.05
CA GLY A 327 -16.33 5.24 6.98
C GLY A 327 -17.43 5.77 7.90
N THR A 328 -18.63 5.25 7.68
CA THR A 328 -19.79 5.37 8.58
C THR A 328 -19.89 4.18 9.53
N HIS A 329 -18.75 3.72 10.03
CA HIS A 329 -18.62 2.57 10.93
C HIS A 329 -17.60 2.87 12.04
N ALA A 330 -17.58 2.01 13.06
CA ALA A 330 -16.59 2.11 14.14
C ALA A 330 -15.16 2.09 13.59
N TRP A 331 -14.27 2.91 14.15
CA TRP A 331 -12.90 3.06 13.66
C TRP A 331 -12.08 1.75 13.72
N ASN A 332 -12.38 0.89 14.69
CA ASN A 332 -11.72 -0.41 14.94
C ASN A 332 -12.61 -1.63 14.65
N GLY A 333 -13.82 -1.43 14.12
CA GLY A 333 -14.80 -2.51 13.96
C GLY A 333 -14.29 -3.64 13.05
N VAL A 334 -13.64 -3.26 11.95
CA VAL A 334 -13.02 -4.19 11.00
C VAL A 334 -11.85 -4.97 11.61
N ALA A 335 -11.01 -4.32 12.43
CA ALA A 335 -9.88 -4.94 13.10
C ALA A 335 -10.37 -6.02 14.08
N LYS A 336 -11.40 -5.70 14.88
CA LYS A 336 -12.07 -6.67 15.76
C LYS A 336 -12.66 -7.85 14.96
N TYR A 337 -13.34 -7.56 13.86
CA TYR A 337 -13.95 -8.58 13.01
C TYR A 337 -12.90 -9.54 12.42
N LEU A 338 -11.85 -9.01 11.78
CA LEU A 338 -10.83 -9.83 11.12
C LEU A 338 -10.00 -10.63 12.13
N HIS A 339 -9.63 -10.03 13.26
CA HIS A 339 -8.93 -10.74 14.35
C HIS A 339 -9.74 -11.93 14.89
N GLN A 340 -11.08 -11.88 14.85
CA GLN A 340 -11.93 -13.00 15.25
C GLN A 340 -12.13 -14.04 14.13
N ARG A 341 -12.18 -13.62 12.86
CA ARG A 341 -12.63 -14.46 11.75
C ARG A 341 -11.51 -15.17 10.99
N LEU A 342 -10.29 -14.61 10.96
CA LEU A 342 -9.16 -15.21 10.23
C LEU A 342 -8.51 -16.40 10.96
N PRO A 343 -8.25 -16.37 12.28
CA PRO A 343 -7.54 -17.48 12.94
C PRO A 343 -8.23 -18.85 12.84
N PRO A 344 -9.58 -18.96 12.92
CA PRO A 344 -10.27 -20.24 12.70
C PRO A 344 -10.05 -20.85 11.30
N LEU A 345 -9.62 -20.04 10.33
CA LEU A 345 -9.30 -20.47 8.97
C LEU A 345 -7.81 -20.84 8.80
N GLY A 346 -7.03 -20.79 9.87
CA GLY A 346 -5.57 -20.98 9.82
C GLY A 346 -4.80 -19.77 9.27
N ILE A 347 -5.45 -18.60 9.17
CA ILE A 347 -4.85 -17.35 8.68
C ILE A 347 -4.54 -16.44 9.88
N LEU A 348 -3.29 -16.02 10.02
CA LEU A 348 -2.89 -15.09 11.08
C LEU A 348 -3.43 -13.67 10.80
N CYS A 349 -3.83 -12.95 11.84
CA CYS A 349 -4.24 -11.55 11.73
C CYS A 349 -3.22 -10.68 12.49
N ALA A 350 -2.39 -9.94 11.75
CA ALA A 350 -1.37 -9.07 12.29
C ALA A 350 -1.91 -7.65 12.44
N ILE A 351 -2.04 -7.16 13.67
CA ILE A 351 -2.47 -5.79 13.93
C ILE A 351 -1.41 -5.12 14.83
N PRO A 352 -0.27 -4.73 14.27
CA PRO A 352 0.79 -4.05 15.01
C PRO A 352 0.30 -2.68 15.51
N GLN A 353 0.96 -2.14 16.53
CA GLN A 353 0.84 -0.70 16.82
C GLN A 353 1.43 0.11 15.66
N ILE A 354 1.00 1.36 15.50
CA ILE A 354 1.56 2.25 14.47
C ILE A 354 3.07 2.40 14.69
N GLY A 355 3.86 2.11 13.66
CA GLY A 355 5.33 2.16 13.67
C GLY A 355 6.02 0.91 14.23
N GLN A 356 5.30 -0.06 14.77
CA GLN A 356 5.90 -1.29 15.29
C GLN A 356 6.37 -2.19 14.14
N VAL A 357 7.68 -2.44 14.09
CA VAL A 357 8.29 -3.36 13.12
C VAL A 357 8.14 -4.81 13.58
N TYR A 358 7.81 -5.72 12.65
CA TYR A 358 7.89 -7.16 12.86
C TYR A 358 8.35 -7.91 11.60
N THR A 359 8.93 -9.09 11.78
CA THR A 359 9.39 -9.96 10.69
C THR A 359 8.23 -10.67 10.02
N ILE A 360 8.19 -10.66 8.69
CA ILE A 360 7.16 -11.36 7.90
C ILE A 360 7.44 -12.88 7.96
N GLY A 361 6.38 -13.66 8.19
CA GLY A 361 6.47 -15.12 8.32
C GLY A 361 6.75 -15.62 9.74
N GLU A 362 7.02 -14.72 10.69
CA GLU A 362 7.08 -15.02 12.12
C GLU A 362 5.74 -14.67 12.81
N ASN A 363 5.62 -14.94 14.12
CA ASN A 363 4.42 -14.59 14.87
C ASN A 363 4.25 -13.06 14.93
N PRO A 364 3.07 -12.51 14.61
CA PRO A 364 2.85 -11.07 14.64
C PRO A 364 2.70 -10.55 16.09
N PRO A 365 2.77 -9.22 16.31
CA PRO A 365 2.47 -8.62 17.60
C PRO A 365 1.08 -9.03 18.13
N THR A 366 1.01 -9.35 19.42
CA THR A 366 -0.21 -9.87 20.07
C THR A 366 -0.95 -8.83 20.93
N PHE A 367 -0.36 -7.64 21.12
CA PHE A 367 -0.94 -6.60 21.96
C PHE A 367 -2.16 -5.96 21.27
N LYS A 368 -3.35 -6.17 21.86
CA LYS A 368 -4.64 -5.75 21.31
C LYS A 368 -5.01 -4.31 21.60
N TRP A 369 -4.18 -3.37 21.15
CA TRP A 369 -4.37 -1.95 21.43
C TRP A 369 -5.69 -1.36 20.90
N TRP A 370 -6.29 -1.98 19.88
CA TRP A 370 -7.56 -1.57 19.28
C TRP A 370 -8.79 -1.98 20.11
N GLU A 371 -8.63 -2.75 21.18
CA GLU A 371 -9.73 -3.11 22.10
C GLU A 371 -9.97 -2.03 23.17
N ASN A 372 -8.98 -1.17 23.43
CA ASN A 372 -9.07 -0.12 24.44
C ASN A 372 -9.90 1.07 23.93
N GLU A 373 -11.13 1.21 24.42
CA GLU A 373 -12.08 2.26 24.02
C GLU A 373 -11.70 3.66 24.49
#